data_AF-A0A851C6N6-F1
#
_entry.id   AF-A0A851C6N6-F1
#
_cell.length_a   1.000
_cell.length_b   1.000
_cell.length_c   1.000
_cell.angle_alpha   90.00
_cell.angle_beta   90.00
_cell.angle_gamma   90.00
#
_symmetry.space_group_name_H-M   'P 1'
#
loop_
_entity.id
_entity.type
_entity.pdbx_description
1 polymer ?
#
loop_
_entity_poly.entity_id
_entity_poly.type
_entity_poly.pdbx_seq_one_letter_code
_entity_poly.pdbx_strand_id
1 'polypeptide(L)'
;LIKQDNLDAFNERDPYKADDSREEEEENDDDNSLEGETFPLERDEVMPPPTQHPPSDRITCPKGLPWAPKVRWSLSPPGWSLPHPRYPALFPAWLFPSSSDTNTVVGLPRPIHESIRTLKLHKYTSIAEVQVHMEEEFLRSPLSGGEEEVEQVPAEILYQGLLPSLPQYMIALLKILLAAAPTSKAKTDSINILADVLPEEMPTTVLQSMKLGVDVNRHKEIIVKAISAVLLLLLKHFKLNHIYQFEYIAQHLVFANCIPLILKFFNQNIMSYITAKNSISVLDYPYCVVHELPELTAESLEAGDNNQFCWRNLFSCINLLRILNKLTKWKHSRTMMLVFQPFAPILKRALKVKQAMMQLYVLKLLKVQTKYLGRQWRKSNMKTMSAIYQKVRHRLNDDWAYGNDLDARPWDFQAEECALRASIERFNSRRYDRSHSNPDFLPVDNCLQSVLGQRVELPEDFQVNYDLWLEREVFSRPISWEELLQ
;
A
#
# COMPACT_ATOMS: atom_id res chain seq x y z
N LEU A 1 21.83 5.34 -26.67
CA LEU A 1 21.12 5.53 -27.95
C LEU A 1 20.23 4.31 -28.21
N ILE A 2 19.07 4.25 -27.56
CA ILE A 2 18.06 3.20 -27.76
C ILE A 2 16.73 3.93 -27.93
N LYS A 3 16.06 3.59 -29.03
CA LYS A 3 14.90 4.24 -29.61
C LYS A 3 13.68 4.20 -28.69
N GLN A 4 13.11 5.38 -28.43
CA GLN A 4 11.68 5.58 -28.21
C GLN A 4 10.96 5.22 -29.50
N ASP A 5 9.85 4.49 -29.43
CA ASP A 5 8.71 4.73 -30.30
C ASP A 5 7.43 4.05 -29.81
N ASN A 6 6.34 4.82 -29.98
CA ASN A 6 4.92 4.45 -30.07
C ASN A 6 4.11 4.22 -28.78
N LEU A 7 3.66 5.35 -28.19
CA LEU A 7 2.42 5.43 -27.41
C LEU A 7 1.36 6.37 -28.01
N ASP A 8 1.52 6.79 -29.28
CA ASP A 8 0.63 7.76 -29.96
C ASP A 8 -0.41 7.09 -30.88
N ALA A 9 -1.14 6.10 -30.37
CA ALA A 9 -2.18 5.43 -31.14
C ALA A 9 -3.50 5.28 -30.37
N PHE A 10 -3.97 6.33 -29.70
CA PHE A 10 -5.35 6.45 -29.25
C PHE A 10 -5.77 7.92 -29.17
N ASN A 11 -5.91 8.55 -30.33
CA ASN A 11 -6.55 9.86 -30.46
C ASN A 11 -7.61 9.77 -31.57
N GLU A 12 -8.67 8.99 -31.32
CA GLU A 12 -9.88 9.03 -32.13
C GLU A 12 -10.88 10.02 -31.51
N ARG A 13 -11.32 10.96 -32.35
CA ARG A 13 -12.24 12.06 -32.04
C ARG A 13 -13.61 11.53 -31.60
N ASP A 14 -14.18 12.16 -30.57
CA ASP A 14 -15.55 11.94 -30.09
C ASP A 14 -16.56 12.56 -31.08
N PRO A 15 -17.48 11.78 -31.69
CA PRO A 15 -18.44 12.27 -32.67
C PRO A 15 -19.71 12.91 -32.07
N TYR A 16 -19.75 13.20 -30.76
CA TYR A 16 -20.94 13.78 -30.11
C TYR A 16 -20.77 15.18 -29.51
N LYS A 17 -19.70 15.92 -29.87
CA LYS A 17 -19.62 17.36 -29.56
C LYS A 17 -20.34 18.17 -30.64
N ALA A 18 -21.57 18.57 -30.36
CA ALA A 18 -22.20 19.68 -31.06
C ALA A 18 -21.54 20.99 -30.60
N ASP A 19 -21.03 21.74 -31.58
CA ASP A 19 -20.67 23.15 -31.48
C ASP A 19 -21.94 23.94 -31.16
N ASP A 20 -21.91 24.82 -30.16
CA ASP A 20 -22.78 25.99 -30.14
C ASP A 20 -22.15 27.10 -29.31
N SER A 21 -21.54 28.02 -30.04
CA SER A 21 -21.30 29.40 -29.67
C SER A 21 -22.59 30.21 -29.91
N ARG A 22 -23.14 30.86 -28.88
CA ARG A 22 -23.91 32.10 -29.06
C ARG A 22 -24.06 32.87 -27.75
N GLU A 23 -23.88 34.17 -27.92
CA GLU A 23 -23.78 35.26 -26.97
C GLU A 23 -25.15 35.63 -26.37
N GLU A 24 -25.06 36.31 -25.22
CA GLU A 24 -25.92 37.39 -24.70
C GLU A 24 -27.44 37.26 -24.79
N GLU A 25 -28.11 37.30 -23.62
CA GLU A 25 -29.09 38.35 -23.34
C GLU A 25 -29.29 38.48 -21.82
N GLU A 26 -29.24 39.74 -21.38
CA GLU A 26 -29.44 40.25 -20.04
C GLU A 26 -30.92 40.16 -19.64
N GLU A 27 -31.22 39.83 -18.39
CA GLU A 27 -32.42 40.35 -17.73
C GLU A 27 -32.08 40.69 -16.28
N ASN A 28 -31.98 42.01 -16.05
CA ASN A 28 -32.07 42.65 -14.76
C ASN A 28 -33.47 42.41 -14.19
N ASP A 29 -33.54 42.14 -12.88
CA ASP A 29 -34.60 42.72 -12.06
C ASP A 29 -34.03 42.96 -10.65
N ASP A 30 -34.00 44.24 -10.30
CA ASP A 30 -33.56 44.83 -9.05
C ASP A 30 -34.61 44.67 -7.93
N ASP A 31 -34.09 44.81 -6.71
CA ASP A 31 -34.74 45.31 -5.50
C ASP A 31 -35.84 44.49 -4.78
N ASN A 32 -35.44 43.91 -3.65
CA ASN A 32 -36.01 44.37 -2.37
C ASN A 32 -35.08 44.06 -1.19
N SER A 33 -34.34 45.10 -0.76
CA SER A 33 -33.75 45.16 0.58
C SER A 33 -34.83 45.54 1.59
N LEU A 34 -35.05 44.72 2.61
CA LEU A 34 -35.75 45.14 3.82
C LEU A 34 -35.08 44.51 5.03
N GLU A 35 -34.92 45.36 6.03
CA GLU A 35 -33.99 45.31 7.14
C GLU A 35 -34.28 44.20 8.15
N GLY A 36 -33.26 43.89 8.95
CA GLY A 36 -33.34 42.91 10.02
C GLY A 36 -34.31 43.32 11.13
N GLU A 37 -35.12 42.35 11.54
CA GLU A 37 -35.81 42.39 12.82
C GLU A 37 -35.30 41.26 13.72
N THR A 38 -34.91 41.68 14.93
CA THR A 38 -34.52 40.87 16.07
C THR A 38 -35.70 40.05 16.59
N PHE A 39 -35.54 38.73 16.68
CA PHE A 39 -36.52 37.83 17.30
C PHE A 39 -36.60 38.06 18.83
N PRO A 40 -37.79 38.32 19.41
CA PRO A 40 -37.97 38.35 20.86
C PRO A 40 -38.12 36.93 21.44
N LEU A 41 -37.49 36.73 22.59
CA LEU A 41 -37.64 35.55 23.45
C LEU A 41 -39.01 35.54 24.17
N GLU A 42 -39.45 34.32 24.48
CA GLU A 42 -40.51 33.91 25.43
C GLU A 42 -41.99 33.99 24.99
N ARG A 43 -42.60 32.80 24.89
CA ARG A 43 -43.88 32.45 25.54
C ARG A 43 -43.98 30.93 25.72
N ASP A 44 -44.06 30.51 26.98
CA ASP A 44 -44.44 29.17 27.42
C ASP A 44 -45.89 28.87 27.03
N GLU A 45 -46.11 27.85 26.19
CA GLU A 45 -47.39 27.17 26.08
C GLU A 45 -47.24 25.68 26.39
N VAL A 46 -48.04 25.23 27.35
CA VAL A 46 -48.00 23.95 28.03
C VAL A 46 -48.40 22.80 27.09
N MET A 47 -47.47 21.88 26.81
CA MET A 47 -47.77 20.61 26.12
C MET A 47 -48.50 19.61 27.03
N PRO A 48 -49.45 18.81 26.51
CA PRO A 48 -50.10 17.74 27.28
C PRO A 48 -49.15 16.56 27.56
N PRO A 49 -49.38 15.77 28.64
CA PRO A 49 -48.43 14.75 29.07
C PRO A 49 -48.39 13.56 28.08
N PRO A 50 -47.21 12.95 27.87
CA PRO A 50 -47.06 11.85 26.92
C PRO A 50 -47.62 10.54 27.49
N THR A 51 -48.41 9.85 26.67
CA THR A 51 -48.94 8.50 26.92
C THR A 51 -47.78 7.50 27.09
N GLN A 52 -47.80 6.74 28.20
CA GLN A 52 -46.79 5.74 28.51
C GLN A 52 -46.91 4.53 27.57
N HIS A 53 -45.94 4.34 26.68
CA HIS A 53 -45.73 3.06 25.98
C HIS A 53 -44.85 2.14 26.85
N PRO A 54 -45.06 0.81 26.82
CA PRO A 54 -44.26 -0.14 27.57
C PRO A 54 -42.78 -0.10 27.14
N PRO A 55 -41.83 -0.40 28.04
CA PRO A 55 -40.42 -0.26 27.76
C PRO A 55 -39.98 -1.38 26.80
N SER A 56 -39.87 -1.07 25.51
CA SER A 56 -38.94 -1.81 24.66
C SER A 56 -37.54 -1.53 25.17
N ASP A 57 -36.79 -2.58 25.48
CA ASP A 57 -35.36 -2.53 25.78
C ASP A 57 -34.63 -1.80 24.65
N ARG A 58 -34.48 -0.48 24.80
CA ARG A 58 -33.66 0.34 23.93
C ARG A 58 -32.23 -0.04 24.24
N ILE A 59 -31.65 -0.89 23.39
CA ILE A 59 -30.20 -1.08 23.30
C ILE A 59 -29.60 0.33 23.22
N THR A 60 -29.01 0.79 24.32
CA THR A 60 -28.36 2.08 24.42
C THR A 60 -27.06 1.97 23.65
N CYS A 61 -27.15 2.23 22.33
CA CYS A 61 -25.96 2.38 21.52
C CYS A 61 -25.19 3.59 22.09
N PRO A 62 -23.91 3.43 22.47
CA PRO A 62 -23.15 4.54 23.08
C PRO A 62 -23.15 5.74 22.14
N LYS A 63 -23.42 6.93 22.68
CA LYS A 63 -23.31 8.20 21.95
C LYS A 63 -21.83 8.44 21.62
N GLY A 64 -21.38 7.95 20.47
CA GLY A 64 -20.01 8.10 20.02
C GLY A 64 -19.70 7.26 18.79
N LEU A 65 -18.61 7.59 18.09
CA LEU A 65 -18.09 6.72 17.05
C LEU A 65 -17.70 5.38 17.67
N PRO A 66 -17.90 4.23 16.99
CA PRO A 66 -17.50 2.92 17.52
C PRO A 66 -15.97 2.73 17.57
N TRP A 67 -15.20 3.80 17.37
CA TRP A 67 -13.76 3.79 17.35
C TRP A 67 -13.17 5.13 17.82
N ALA A 68 -12.06 5.10 18.55
CA ALA A 68 -11.36 6.31 18.99
C ALA A 68 -10.82 7.09 17.78
N PRO A 69 -10.93 8.44 17.70
CA PRO A 69 -10.31 9.24 16.65
C PRO A 69 -8.79 9.03 16.57
N LYS A 70 -8.19 9.23 15.37
CA LYS A 70 -6.74 9.09 15.17
C LYS A 70 -6.22 10.29 14.41
N VAL A 71 -5.13 10.87 14.92
CA VAL A 71 -4.33 11.92 14.31
C VAL A 71 -2.95 11.36 14.00
N ARG A 72 -2.41 11.69 12.83
CA ARG A 72 -1.03 11.37 12.45
C ARG A 72 -0.32 12.69 12.16
N TRP A 73 0.89 12.85 12.71
CA TRP A 73 1.71 14.04 12.51
C TRP A 73 2.52 14.00 11.21
N SER A 74 2.90 12.81 10.73
CA SER A 74 3.61 12.65 9.46
C SER A 74 2.64 12.82 8.27
N LEU A 75 2.33 14.06 7.95
CA LEU A 75 1.94 14.49 6.61
C LEU A 75 3.13 15.13 5.86
N SER A 76 4.35 14.98 6.37
CA SER A 76 5.56 15.27 5.63
C SER A 76 6.03 13.98 4.93
N PRO A 77 5.85 13.85 3.60
CA PRO A 77 6.83 13.13 2.81
C PRO A 77 8.23 13.71 3.11
N PRO A 78 9.30 12.90 3.05
CA PRO A 78 10.65 13.44 2.98
C PRO A 78 10.75 14.22 1.65
N GLY A 79 10.48 15.53 1.68
CA GLY A 79 10.41 16.37 0.48
C GLY A 79 9.37 17.50 0.48
N TRP A 80 8.60 17.73 1.55
CA TRP A 80 7.67 18.87 1.61
C TRP A 80 8.39 20.19 1.95
N SER A 81 9.20 20.69 1.01
CA SER A 81 9.78 22.04 1.01
C SER A 81 9.05 23.00 0.07
N LEU A 82 7.79 22.71 -0.30
CA LEU A 82 6.94 23.63 -1.07
C LEU A 82 5.59 23.88 -0.38
N PRO A 83 5.15 25.14 -0.24
CA PRO A 83 3.95 25.50 0.51
C PRO A 83 2.68 25.09 -0.26
N HIS A 84 1.77 24.34 0.37
CA HIS A 84 0.41 24.17 -0.14
C HIS A 84 -0.49 25.33 0.29
N PRO A 85 -1.38 25.86 -0.57
CA PRO A 85 -2.10 27.11 -0.30
C PRO A 85 -3.29 27.00 0.66
N ARG A 86 -3.57 25.84 1.27
CA ARG A 86 -4.84 25.61 2.00
C ARG A 86 -4.75 25.29 3.49
N TYR A 87 -3.55 25.23 4.06
CA TYR A 87 -3.35 25.26 5.52
C TYR A 87 -2.93 26.62 6.14
N PRO A 88 -2.88 27.78 5.44
CA PRO A 88 -2.42 29.01 6.08
C PRO A 88 -3.43 29.56 7.12
N ALA A 89 -4.68 29.10 7.09
CA ALA A 89 -5.75 29.68 7.92
C ALA A 89 -5.94 29.02 9.30
N LEU A 90 -5.38 27.83 9.54
CA LEU A 90 -5.47 27.17 10.86
C LEU A 90 -4.14 27.16 11.62
N PHE A 91 -3.01 27.26 10.92
CA PHE A 91 -1.69 27.47 11.52
C PHE A 91 -0.83 28.26 10.52
N PRO A 92 -0.71 29.59 10.67
CA PRO A 92 0.23 30.39 9.90
C PRO A 92 1.65 29.79 10.00
N ALA A 93 2.30 29.60 8.86
CA ALA A 93 3.67 29.07 8.74
C ALA A 93 4.73 29.90 9.49
N TRP A 94 4.36 31.06 10.05
CA TRP A 94 5.21 31.92 10.87
C TRP A 94 5.23 31.57 12.38
N LEU A 95 4.36 30.66 12.85
CA LEU A 95 4.27 30.31 14.28
C LEU A 95 5.16 29.13 14.72
N PHE A 96 5.80 28.44 13.77
CA PHE A 96 6.74 27.35 14.04
C PHE A 96 8.00 27.55 13.19
N PRO A 97 9.02 28.28 13.69
CA PRO A 97 10.25 28.61 12.95
C PRO A 97 11.09 27.40 12.57
N SER A 98 10.83 26.24 13.19
CA SER A 98 11.44 24.97 12.87
C SER A 98 10.34 23.92 12.68
N SER A 99 10.52 23.03 11.71
CA SER A 99 9.64 21.87 11.47
C SER A 99 9.59 20.87 12.64
N SER A 100 10.27 21.15 13.76
CA SER A 100 10.43 20.29 14.93
C SER A 100 9.76 20.82 16.21
N ASP A 101 9.39 22.10 16.31
CA ASP A 101 8.71 22.62 17.50
C ASP A 101 7.20 22.35 17.42
N THR A 102 6.70 21.43 18.25
CA THR A 102 5.26 21.07 18.35
C THR A 102 4.70 21.31 19.76
N ASN A 103 5.50 21.93 20.63
CA ASN A 103 5.20 22.05 22.05
C ASN A 103 4.99 23.49 22.50
N THR A 104 5.58 24.46 21.81
CA THR A 104 5.40 25.87 22.16
C THR A 104 3.99 26.34 21.83
N VAL A 105 3.24 26.73 22.86
CA VAL A 105 1.87 27.31 22.76
C VAL A 105 1.82 28.79 23.14
N VAL A 106 3.01 29.38 23.37
CA VAL A 106 3.18 30.76 23.82
C VAL A 106 2.70 31.71 22.71
N GLY A 107 1.81 32.64 23.06
CA GLY A 107 1.25 33.62 22.11
C GLY A 107 0.05 33.14 21.27
N LEU A 108 -0.37 31.87 21.41
CA LEU A 108 -1.52 31.35 20.66
C LEU A 108 -2.86 31.62 21.38
N PRO A 109 -3.95 31.92 20.66
CA PRO A 109 -5.30 32.00 21.23
C PRO A 109 -5.78 30.69 21.89
N ARG A 110 -6.64 30.80 22.91
CA ARG A 110 -7.21 29.65 23.66
C ARG A 110 -7.84 28.56 22.77
N PRO A 111 -8.59 28.86 21.70
CA PRO A 111 -9.12 27.81 20.81
C PRO A 111 -8.03 26.97 20.14
N ILE A 112 -6.85 27.56 19.87
CA ILE A 112 -5.71 26.83 19.31
C ILE A 112 -5.06 25.94 20.37
N HIS A 113 -5.05 26.36 21.64
CA HIS A 113 -4.60 25.49 22.73
C HIS A 113 -5.46 24.24 22.84
N GLU A 114 -6.78 24.39 22.72
CA GLU A 114 -7.72 23.28 22.75
C GLU A 114 -7.56 22.34 21.54
N SER A 115 -7.35 22.90 20.34
CA SER A 115 -7.10 22.11 19.14
C SER A 115 -5.79 21.32 19.25
N ILE A 116 -4.69 21.96 19.68
CA ILE A 116 -3.39 21.29 19.91
C ILE A 116 -3.53 20.20 20.98
N ARG A 117 -4.23 20.48 22.10
CA ARG A 117 -4.49 19.48 23.15
C ARG A 117 -5.24 18.28 22.59
N THR A 118 -6.28 18.52 21.79
CA THR A 118 -7.09 17.46 21.16
C THR A 118 -6.28 16.63 20.17
N LEU A 119 -5.39 17.28 19.39
CA LEU A 119 -4.49 16.60 18.45
C LEU A 119 -3.45 15.74 19.17
N LYS A 120 -2.90 16.22 20.29
CA LYS A 120 -1.96 15.46 21.14
C LYS A 120 -2.65 14.26 21.79
N LEU A 121 -3.85 14.43 22.32
CA LEU A 121 -4.64 13.36 22.95
C LEU A 121 -4.92 12.19 21.98
N HIS A 122 -5.21 12.51 20.72
CA HIS A 122 -5.53 11.50 19.69
C HIS A 122 -4.34 11.16 18.78
N LYS A 123 -3.11 11.53 19.19
CA LYS A 123 -1.88 11.20 18.46
C LYS A 123 -1.73 9.68 18.38
N TYR A 124 -1.72 9.17 17.16
CA TYR A 124 -1.44 7.77 16.88
C TYR A 124 -0.07 7.65 16.24
N THR A 125 0.89 7.12 17.00
CA THR A 125 2.20 6.71 16.48
C THR A 125 2.13 5.26 16.03
N SER A 126 2.44 5.01 14.76
CA SER A 126 2.44 3.63 14.24
C SER A 126 3.79 2.95 14.46
N ILE A 127 3.81 1.62 14.61
CA ILE A 127 5.07 0.84 14.67
C ILE A 127 5.99 1.18 13.49
N ALA A 128 5.42 1.36 12.30
CA ALA A 128 6.16 1.77 11.11
C ALA A 128 6.84 3.14 11.25
N GLU A 129 6.23 4.09 11.97
CA GLU A 129 6.86 5.41 12.22
C GLU A 129 7.98 5.31 13.24
N VAL A 130 7.82 4.46 14.26
CA VAL A 130 8.89 4.16 15.23
C VAL A 130 10.08 3.53 14.52
N GLN A 131 9.85 2.54 13.68
CA GLN A 131 10.90 1.86 12.91
C GLN A 131 11.62 2.81 11.95
N VAL A 132 10.91 3.65 11.20
CA VAL A 132 11.56 4.66 10.34
C VAL A 132 12.42 5.63 11.17
N HIS A 133 11.93 6.07 12.33
CA HIS A 133 12.71 6.97 13.20
C HIS A 133 13.99 6.31 13.72
N MET A 134 13.93 5.04 14.13
CA MET A 134 15.12 4.28 14.56
C MET A 134 16.15 4.22 13.42
N GLU A 135 15.71 3.99 12.20
CA GLU A 135 16.59 3.97 11.02
C GLU A 135 17.21 5.35 10.74
N GLU A 136 16.46 6.43 10.91
CA GLU A 136 16.99 7.79 10.83
C GLU A 136 18.03 8.07 11.92
N GLU A 137 17.85 7.55 13.14
CA GLU A 137 18.82 7.65 14.23
C GLU A 137 20.11 6.86 13.93
N PHE A 138 20.00 5.64 13.42
CA PHE A 138 21.16 4.86 12.98
C PHE A 138 21.97 5.59 11.90
N LEU A 139 21.29 6.28 10.98
CA LEU A 139 21.96 7.09 9.95
C LEU A 139 22.63 8.35 10.50
N ARG A 140 22.12 8.91 11.61
CA ARG A 140 22.72 10.10 12.26
C ARG A 140 23.97 9.75 13.06
N SER A 141 24.03 8.56 13.63
CA SER A 141 25.12 8.14 14.52
C SER A 141 25.69 6.77 14.12
N PRO A 142 26.23 6.62 12.89
CA PRO A 142 26.69 5.34 12.38
C PRO A 142 27.84 4.73 13.19
N LEU A 143 28.66 5.56 13.84
CA LEU A 143 29.83 5.13 14.63
C LEU A 143 29.50 4.79 16.10
N SER A 144 28.42 5.36 16.65
CA SER A 144 28.07 5.21 18.07
C SER A 144 26.96 4.17 18.32
N GLY A 145 26.32 3.68 17.26
CA GLY A 145 25.14 2.81 17.34
C GLY A 145 25.41 1.35 17.75
N GLY A 146 26.66 0.89 17.69
CA GLY A 146 27.03 -0.52 17.92
C GLY A 146 26.47 -1.48 16.86
N GLU A 147 26.74 -2.78 17.01
CA GLU A 147 26.06 -3.82 16.23
C GLU A 147 24.58 -3.91 16.66
N GLU A 148 23.68 -3.93 15.69
CA GLU A 148 22.25 -4.08 15.97
C GLU A 148 21.95 -5.52 16.42
N GLU A 149 21.50 -5.69 17.66
CA GLU A 149 21.01 -6.98 18.14
C GLU A 149 19.63 -7.28 17.55
N VAL A 150 19.61 -8.20 16.58
CA VAL A 150 18.39 -8.60 15.89
C VAL A 150 17.88 -9.94 16.40
N GLU A 151 16.68 -9.93 16.99
CA GLU A 151 15.98 -11.16 17.33
C GLU A 151 15.66 -11.97 16.07
N GLN A 152 16.15 -13.21 16.01
CA GLN A 152 15.97 -14.12 14.87
C GLN A 152 14.59 -14.77 14.90
N VAL A 153 13.55 -13.96 14.77
CA VAL A 153 12.16 -14.44 14.64
C VAL A 153 11.97 -15.16 13.30
N PRO A 154 10.98 -16.08 13.16
CA PRO A 154 10.77 -16.82 11.92
C PRO A 154 10.55 -15.93 10.68
N ALA A 155 9.98 -14.74 10.86
CA ALA A 155 9.83 -13.76 9.79
C ALA A 155 11.17 -13.15 9.35
N GLU A 156 12.10 -12.93 10.29
CA GLU A 156 13.44 -12.42 10.00
C GLU A 156 14.26 -13.45 9.22
N ILE A 157 14.26 -14.70 9.69
CA ILE A 157 14.95 -15.83 9.04
C ILE A 157 14.42 -16.02 7.61
N LEU A 158 13.09 -15.96 7.44
CA LEU A 158 12.48 -16.04 6.12
C LEU A 158 12.88 -14.87 5.23
N TYR A 159 12.93 -13.64 5.76
CA TYR A 159 13.35 -12.46 4.98
C TYR A 159 14.78 -12.63 4.47
N GLN A 160 15.70 -13.01 5.36
CA GLN A 160 17.11 -13.25 5.04
C GLN A 160 17.27 -14.31 3.95
N GLY A 161 16.54 -15.43 4.05
CA GLY A 161 16.58 -16.49 3.05
C GLY A 161 15.99 -16.08 1.70
N LEU A 162 14.98 -15.20 1.68
CA LEU A 162 14.37 -14.71 0.45
C LEU A 162 15.16 -13.56 -0.20
N LEU A 163 15.93 -12.80 0.58
CA LEU A 163 16.55 -11.54 0.14
C LEU A 163 17.37 -11.65 -1.16
N PRO A 164 18.25 -12.65 -1.37
CA PRO A 164 19.13 -12.70 -2.55
C PRO A 164 18.37 -12.84 -3.88
N SER A 165 17.21 -13.49 -3.86
CA SER A 165 16.40 -13.83 -5.03
C SER A 165 14.95 -13.35 -4.89
N LEU A 166 14.74 -12.32 -4.06
CA LEU A 166 13.42 -11.78 -3.76
C LEU A 166 12.65 -11.33 -5.01
N PRO A 167 13.25 -10.60 -5.97
CA PRO A 167 12.56 -10.21 -7.20
C PRO A 167 12.02 -11.43 -7.96
N GLN A 168 12.83 -12.50 -8.07
CA GLN A 168 12.48 -13.72 -8.78
C GLN A 168 11.29 -14.42 -8.11
N TYR A 169 11.28 -14.52 -6.78
CA TYR A 169 10.15 -15.10 -6.04
C TYR A 169 8.86 -14.29 -6.24
N MET A 170 8.94 -12.96 -6.20
CA MET A 170 7.76 -12.10 -6.41
C MET A 170 7.22 -12.23 -7.83
N ILE A 171 8.10 -12.24 -8.85
CA ILE A 171 7.72 -12.44 -10.25
C ILE A 171 7.11 -13.83 -10.45
N ALA A 172 7.70 -14.88 -9.88
CA ALA A 172 7.19 -16.25 -10.01
C ALA A 172 5.76 -16.38 -9.46
N LEU A 173 5.50 -15.87 -8.25
CA LEU A 173 4.16 -15.87 -7.65
C LEU A 173 3.14 -15.13 -8.54
N LEU A 174 3.50 -13.98 -9.11
CA LEU A 174 2.62 -13.21 -9.97
C LEU A 174 2.38 -13.87 -11.33
N LYS A 175 3.38 -14.53 -11.91
CA LYS A 175 3.23 -15.31 -13.15
C LYS A 175 2.28 -16.47 -12.97
N ILE A 176 2.40 -17.23 -11.87
CA ILE A 176 1.48 -18.34 -11.57
C ILE A 176 0.06 -17.79 -11.32
N LEU A 177 -0.07 -16.65 -10.62
CA LEU A 177 -1.37 -15.99 -10.41
C LEU A 177 -2.02 -15.56 -11.74
N LEU A 178 -1.22 -15.03 -12.68
CA LEU A 178 -1.70 -14.66 -14.01
C LEU A 178 -2.15 -15.87 -14.82
N ALA A 179 -1.37 -16.95 -14.81
CA ALA A 179 -1.70 -18.19 -15.52
C ALA A 179 -3.00 -18.83 -15.00
N ALA A 180 -3.24 -18.76 -13.68
CA ALA A 180 -4.45 -19.25 -13.04
C ALA A 180 -5.64 -18.26 -13.10
N ALA A 181 -5.43 -17.03 -13.59
CA ALA A 181 -6.50 -16.03 -13.65
C ALA A 181 -7.60 -16.47 -14.64
N PRO A 182 -8.89 -16.21 -14.36
CA PRO A 182 -9.97 -16.69 -15.22
C PRO A 182 -9.97 -16.03 -16.62
N THR A 183 -9.38 -14.85 -16.75
CA THR A 183 -9.21 -14.12 -18.01
C THR A 183 -7.97 -14.54 -18.81
N SER A 184 -7.18 -15.50 -18.30
CA SER A 184 -6.01 -16.03 -19.00
C SER A 184 -6.46 -16.75 -20.27
N LYS A 185 -6.07 -16.23 -21.43
CA LYS A 185 -6.16 -16.98 -22.70
C LYS A 185 -4.95 -17.90 -22.73
N ALA A 186 -5.12 -19.15 -23.18
CA ALA A 186 -4.05 -20.15 -23.35
C ALA A 186 -3.04 -19.78 -24.46
N LYS A 187 -2.65 -18.51 -24.58
CA LYS A 187 -1.54 -18.07 -25.41
C LYS A 187 -0.27 -18.34 -24.64
N THR A 188 0.45 -19.41 -24.99
CA THR A 188 1.91 -19.62 -24.82
C THR A 188 2.57 -18.83 -23.68
N ASP A 189 2.01 -18.86 -22.48
CA ASP A 189 2.66 -18.32 -21.30
C ASP A 189 3.61 -19.40 -20.79
N SER A 190 4.81 -19.01 -20.34
CA SER A 190 5.89 -19.92 -19.94
C SER A 190 5.52 -20.92 -18.82
N ILE A 191 4.35 -20.77 -18.19
CA ILE A 191 3.87 -21.63 -17.11
C ILE A 191 2.53 -22.24 -17.54
N ASN A 192 2.57 -23.52 -17.94
CA ASN A 192 1.38 -24.25 -18.35
C ASN A 192 0.80 -25.03 -17.17
N ILE A 193 0.02 -24.35 -16.32
CA ILE A 193 -0.70 -24.99 -15.19
C ILE A 193 -1.57 -26.17 -15.68
N LEU A 194 -2.07 -26.12 -16.92
CA LEU A 194 -2.89 -27.19 -17.48
C LEU A 194 -2.08 -28.46 -17.72
N ALA A 195 -0.76 -28.39 -17.96
CA ALA A 195 0.07 -29.59 -18.13
C ALA A 195 0.11 -30.45 -16.86
N ASP A 196 0.08 -29.82 -15.68
CA ASP A 196 0.10 -30.53 -14.39
C ASP A 196 -1.28 -31.04 -13.96
N VAL A 197 -2.35 -30.51 -14.55
CA VAL A 197 -3.76 -30.79 -14.17
C VAL A 197 -4.44 -31.74 -15.16
N LEU A 198 -3.98 -31.77 -16.41
CA LEU A 198 -4.56 -32.64 -17.44
C LEU A 198 -4.11 -34.09 -17.23
N PRO A 199 -5.03 -35.06 -17.31
CA PRO A 199 -4.69 -36.48 -17.26
C PRO A 199 -3.89 -36.91 -18.50
N GLU A 200 -3.11 -37.99 -18.37
CA GLU A 200 -2.39 -38.60 -19.51
C GLU A 200 -3.36 -39.14 -20.57
N GLU A 201 -4.46 -39.76 -20.13
CA GLU A 201 -5.55 -40.20 -21.00
C GLU A 201 -6.64 -39.14 -21.09
N MET A 202 -6.92 -38.69 -22.32
CA MET A 202 -7.96 -37.69 -22.57
C MET A 202 -9.36 -38.30 -22.43
N PRO A 203 -10.32 -37.54 -21.88
CA PRO A 203 -11.68 -38.02 -21.70
C PRO A 203 -12.35 -38.32 -23.05
N THR A 204 -12.95 -39.50 -23.17
CA THR A 204 -13.60 -39.95 -24.41
C THR A 204 -15.09 -39.62 -24.45
N THR A 205 -15.69 -39.36 -23.28
CA THR A 205 -17.12 -39.03 -23.14
C THR A 205 -17.34 -37.57 -22.79
N VAL A 206 -18.53 -37.05 -23.15
CA VAL A 206 -18.95 -35.68 -22.81
C VAL A 206 -18.95 -35.47 -21.30
N LEU A 207 -19.45 -36.45 -20.54
CA LEU A 207 -19.50 -36.39 -19.08
C LEU A 207 -18.11 -36.29 -18.45
N GLN A 208 -17.16 -37.11 -18.89
CA GLN A 208 -15.77 -37.04 -18.41
C GLN A 208 -15.11 -35.71 -18.82
N SER A 209 -15.44 -35.18 -20.00
CA SER A 209 -14.95 -33.86 -20.44
C SER A 209 -15.50 -32.73 -19.57
N MET A 210 -16.79 -32.79 -19.19
CA MET A 210 -17.40 -31.83 -18.27
C MET A 210 -16.77 -31.92 -16.87
N LYS A 211 -16.56 -33.13 -16.35
CA LYS A 211 -15.86 -33.37 -15.08
C LYS A 211 -14.45 -32.76 -15.09
N LEU A 212 -13.69 -33.00 -16.16
CA LEU A 212 -12.36 -32.42 -16.33
C LEU A 212 -12.40 -30.89 -16.37
N GLY A 213 -13.36 -30.30 -17.09
CA GLY A 213 -13.53 -28.85 -17.13
C GLY A 213 -13.80 -28.22 -15.75
N VAL A 214 -14.66 -28.87 -14.95
CA VAL A 214 -14.93 -28.45 -13.57
C VAL A 214 -13.67 -28.55 -12.71
N ASP A 215 -12.92 -29.64 -12.82
CA ASP A 215 -11.71 -29.85 -12.01
C ASP A 215 -10.56 -28.91 -12.38
N VAL A 216 -10.38 -28.63 -13.68
CA VAL A 216 -9.44 -27.61 -14.17
C VAL A 216 -9.76 -26.24 -13.58
N ASN A 217 -11.04 -25.85 -13.58
CA ASN A 217 -11.44 -24.58 -12.99
C ASN A 217 -11.23 -24.58 -11.48
N ARG A 218 -11.58 -25.66 -10.78
CA ARG A 218 -11.35 -25.83 -9.33
C ARG A 218 -9.87 -25.67 -8.97
N HIS A 219 -8.96 -26.27 -9.74
CA HIS A 219 -7.51 -26.12 -9.57
C HIS A 219 -7.06 -24.67 -9.71
N LYS A 220 -7.54 -23.96 -10.74
CA LYS A 220 -7.27 -22.51 -10.90
C LYS A 220 -7.73 -21.72 -9.68
N GLU A 221 -8.92 -21.99 -9.15
CA GLU A 221 -9.42 -21.32 -7.94
C GLU A 221 -8.53 -21.58 -6.72
N ILE A 222 -8.08 -22.82 -6.52
CA ILE A 222 -7.19 -23.21 -5.42
C ILE A 222 -5.84 -22.48 -5.53
N ILE A 223 -5.26 -22.43 -6.73
CA ILE A 223 -3.98 -21.76 -6.99
C ILE A 223 -4.09 -20.26 -6.71
N VAL A 224 -5.12 -19.59 -7.25
CA VAL A 224 -5.37 -18.16 -6.99
C VAL A 224 -5.57 -17.91 -5.49
N LYS A 225 -6.30 -18.78 -4.81
CA LYS A 225 -6.52 -18.71 -3.36
C LYS A 225 -5.21 -18.84 -2.58
N ALA A 226 -4.38 -19.81 -2.94
CA ALA A 226 -3.09 -20.07 -2.28
C ALA A 226 -2.14 -18.88 -2.47
N ILE A 227 -1.94 -18.43 -3.71
CA ILE A 227 -1.00 -17.34 -4.01
C ILE A 227 -1.45 -16.03 -3.38
N SER A 228 -2.74 -15.68 -3.48
CA SER A 228 -3.26 -14.46 -2.86
C SER A 228 -3.14 -14.49 -1.33
N ALA A 229 -3.25 -15.67 -0.69
CA ALA A 229 -2.99 -15.83 0.73
C ALA A 229 -1.51 -15.65 1.07
N VAL A 230 -0.61 -16.33 0.35
CA VAL A 230 0.84 -16.23 0.55
C VAL A 230 1.31 -14.79 0.42
N LEU A 231 0.97 -14.11 -0.69
CA LEU A 231 1.33 -12.71 -0.91
C LEU A 231 0.82 -11.80 0.21
N LEU A 232 -0.43 -11.99 0.64
CA LEU A 232 -0.99 -11.19 1.72
C LEU A 232 -0.31 -11.45 3.07
N LEU A 233 0.05 -12.70 3.36
CA LEU A 233 0.77 -13.09 4.57
C LEU A 233 2.18 -12.52 4.58
N LEU A 234 2.94 -12.63 3.50
CA LEU A 234 4.26 -12.01 3.36
C LEU A 234 4.17 -10.50 3.66
N LEU A 235 3.25 -9.78 3.00
CA LEU A 235 3.02 -8.35 3.25
C LEU A 235 2.50 -8.01 4.65
N LYS A 236 2.05 -8.99 5.46
CA LYS A 236 1.67 -8.77 6.86
C LYS A 236 2.83 -9.06 7.79
N HIS A 237 3.47 -10.22 7.66
CA HIS A 237 4.56 -10.64 8.53
C HIS A 237 5.75 -9.69 8.42
N PHE A 238 6.18 -9.36 7.21
CA PHE A 238 7.29 -8.41 7.05
C PHE A 238 6.93 -7.00 7.50
N LYS A 239 5.65 -6.60 7.42
CA LYS A 239 5.23 -5.29 7.95
C LYS A 239 5.25 -5.23 9.47
N LEU A 240 4.98 -6.36 10.13
CA LEU A 240 5.05 -6.48 11.58
C LEU A 240 6.51 -6.56 12.03
N ASN A 241 7.35 -7.24 11.25
CA ASN A 241 8.77 -7.39 11.53
C ASN A 241 9.53 -6.07 11.29
N HIS A 242 9.58 -5.57 10.06
CA HIS A 242 10.16 -4.26 9.76
C HIS A 242 9.53 -3.55 8.56
N ILE A 243 9.22 -2.27 8.70
CA ILE A 243 8.59 -1.48 7.63
C ILE A 243 9.38 -1.49 6.31
N TYR A 244 10.72 -1.45 6.35
CA TYR A 244 11.53 -1.50 5.13
C TYR A 244 11.58 -2.89 4.48
N GLN A 245 11.48 -3.98 5.25
CA GLN A 245 11.29 -5.32 4.66
C GLN A 245 9.96 -5.40 3.90
N PHE A 246 8.89 -4.85 4.49
CA PHE A 246 7.59 -4.74 3.82
C PHE A 246 7.67 -3.88 2.56
N GLU A 247 8.28 -2.70 2.63
CA GLU A 247 8.36 -1.80 1.47
C GLU A 247 9.24 -2.38 0.36
N TYR A 248 10.29 -3.15 0.69
CA TYR A 248 11.11 -3.84 -0.31
C TYR A 248 10.27 -4.84 -1.13
N ILE A 249 9.50 -5.68 -0.45
CA ILE A 249 8.60 -6.65 -1.10
C ILE A 249 7.50 -5.93 -1.87
N ALA A 250 6.92 -4.88 -1.30
CA ALA A 250 5.88 -4.09 -1.96
C ALA A 250 6.40 -3.45 -3.26
N GLN A 251 7.61 -2.88 -3.25
CA GLN A 251 8.25 -2.31 -4.44
C GLN A 251 8.46 -3.37 -5.52
N HIS A 252 9.00 -4.54 -5.19
CA HIS A 252 9.18 -5.64 -6.15
C HIS A 252 7.85 -6.13 -6.74
N LEU A 253 6.79 -6.22 -5.94
CA LEU A 253 5.45 -6.53 -6.45
C LEU A 253 4.93 -5.46 -7.41
N VAL A 254 5.13 -4.18 -7.10
CA VAL A 254 4.69 -3.07 -7.96
C VAL A 254 5.48 -3.07 -9.28
N PHE A 255 6.81 -3.24 -9.25
CA PHE A 255 7.64 -3.33 -10.46
C PHE A 255 7.32 -4.56 -11.31
N ALA A 256 6.96 -5.68 -10.69
CA ALA A 256 6.50 -6.88 -11.38
C ALA A 256 5.03 -6.78 -11.87
N ASN A 257 4.45 -5.58 -11.95
CA ASN A 257 3.11 -5.30 -12.45
C ASN A 257 1.97 -5.95 -11.66
N CYS A 258 2.11 -6.12 -10.34
CA CYS A 258 1.05 -6.65 -9.48
C CYS A 258 -0.24 -5.80 -9.52
N ILE A 259 -0.12 -4.47 -9.55
CA ILE A 259 -1.28 -3.57 -9.60
C ILE A 259 -2.08 -3.79 -10.91
N PRO A 260 -1.48 -3.66 -12.11
CA PRO A 260 -2.16 -3.99 -13.37
C PRO A 260 -2.72 -5.42 -13.42
N LEU A 261 -2.02 -6.40 -12.84
CA LEU A 261 -2.49 -7.78 -12.79
C LEU A 261 -3.79 -7.90 -11.99
N ILE A 262 -3.85 -7.28 -10.80
CA ILE A 262 -5.07 -7.25 -9.99
C ILE A 262 -6.18 -6.50 -10.73
N LEU A 263 -5.87 -5.41 -11.45
CA LEU A 263 -6.85 -4.73 -12.29
C LEU A 263 -7.48 -5.68 -13.31
N LYS A 264 -6.62 -6.38 -14.06
CA LYS A 264 -7.03 -7.33 -15.10
C LYS A 264 -7.90 -8.43 -14.48
N PHE A 265 -7.53 -8.94 -13.32
CA PHE A 265 -8.32 -9.92 -12.57
C PHE A 265 -9.71 -9.39 -12.18
N PHE A 266 -9.82 -8.11 -11.79
CA PHE A 266 -11.13 -7.50 -11.47
C PHE A 266 -11.92 -7.04 -12.70
N ASN A 267 -11.27 -6.90 -13.86
CA ASN A 267 -11.90 -6.50 -15.11
C ASN A 267 -12.63 -7.65 -15.83
N GLN A 268 -13.35 -8.45 -15.07
CA GLN A 268 -14.22 -9.52 -15.55
C GLN A 268 -15.59 -9.42 -14.88
N ASN A 269 -16.51 -10.32 -15.21
CA ASN A 269 -17.75 -10.41 -14.45
C ASN A 269 -17.48 -11.04 -13.07
N ILE A 270 -17.18 -10.18 -12.09
CA ILE A 270 -16.85 -10.60 -10.73
C ILE A 270 -18.01 -11.31 -10.05
N MET A 271 -19.27 -10.94 -10.36
CA MET A 271 -20.44 -11.65 -9.83
C MET A 271 -20.43 -13.11 -10.31
N SER A 272 -20.28 -13.34 -11.62
CA SER A 272 -20.21 -14.70 -12.17
C SER A 272 -19.02 -15.49 -11.61
N TYR A 273 -17.87 -14.86 -11.42
CA TYR A 273 -16.69 -15.51 -10.84
C TYR A 273 -16.92 -15.97 -9.39
N ILE A 274 -17.48 -15.10 -8.54
CA ILE A 274 -17.72 -15.47 -7.13
C ILE A 274 -18.91 -16.40 -6.94
N THR A 275 -19.80 -16.55 -7.93
CA THR A 275 -20.93 -17.51 -7.89
C THR A 275 -20.63 -18.77 -8.70
N ALA A 276 -19.43 -18.92 -9.26
CA ALA A 276 -19.06 -20.09 -10.05
C ALA A 276 -19.13 -21.37 -9.21
N LYS A 277 -19.75 -22.41 -9.75
CA LYS A 277 -19.87 -23.73 -9.13
C LYS A 277 -18.86 -24.68 -9.76
N ASN A 278 -17.65 -24.72 -9.18
CA ASN A 278 -16.58 -25.63 -9.59
C ASN A 278 -16.27 -26.65 -8.48
N SER A 279 -17.31 -27.22 -7.87
CA SER A 279 -17.20 -28.28 -6.87
C SER A 279 -18.25 -29.34 -7.16
N ILE A 280 -17.86 -30.62 -7.13
CA ILE A 280 -18.77 -31.75 -7.29
C ILE A 280 -18.87 -32.40 -5.91
N SER A 281 -19.97 -32.13 -5.20
CA SER A 281 -20.19 -32.50 -3.79
C SER A 281 -19.97 -33.98 -3.51
N VAL A 282 -20.44 -34.83 -4.43
CA VAL A 282 -20.30 -36.29 -4.40
C VAL A 282 -18.83 -36.75 -4.48
N LEU A 283 -17.96 -35.95 -5.09
CA LEU A 283 -16.53 -36.25 -5.24
C LEU A 283 -15.66 -35.56 -4.18
N ASP A 284 -16.23 -34.67 -3.38
CA ASP A 284 -15.51 -33.92 -2.35
C ASP A 284 -15.34 -34.77 -1.06
N TYR A 285 -14.21 -34.58 -0.38
CA TYR A 285 -13.98 -35.17 0.94
C TYR A 285 -14.95 -34.57 1.98
N PRO A 286 -15.54 -35.38 2.89
CA PRO A 286 -15.29 -36.82 3.09
C PRO A 286 -16.21 -37.75 2.30
N TYR A 287 -17.18 -37.23 1.54
CA TYR A 287 -18.24 -38.04 0.90
C TYR A 287 -17.68 -39.16 0.02
N CYS A 288 -16.68 -38.83 -0.81
CA CYS A 288 -16.01 -39.78 -1.71
C CYS A 288 -15.21 -40.89 -1.01
N VAL A 289 -14.96 -40.76 0.30
CA VAL A 289 -14.24 -41.76 1.11
C VAL A 289 -15.23 -42.62 1.91
N VAL A 290 -16.33 -42.02 2.36
CA VAL A 290 -17.29 -42.67 3.28
C VAL A 290 -18.37 -43.44 2.52
N HIS A 291 -18.74 -42.99 1.32
CA HIS A 291 -19.81 -43.59 0.53
C HIS A 291 -19.27 -44.23 -0.76
N GLU A 292 -19.96 -45.26 -1.24
CA GLU A 292 -19.74 -45.75 -2.61
C GLU A 292 -20.05 -44.62 -3.59
N LEU A 293 -19.13 -44.40 -4.53
CA LEU A 293 -19.25 -43.35 -5.53
C LEU A 293 -20.43 -43.66 -6.45
N PRO A 294 -21.52 -42.86 -6.44
CA PRO A 294 -22.64 -43.08 -7.33
C PRO A 294 -22.21 -42.78 -8.77
N GLU A 295 -22.94 -43.38 -9.73
CA GLU A 295 -22.75 -43.07 -11.15
C GLU A 295 -23.01 -41.57 -11.38
N LEU A 296 -22.01 -40.88 -11.93
CA LEU A 296 -22.12 -39.46 -12.25
C LEU A 296 -23.15 -39.28 -13.36
N THR A 297 -24.24 -38.58 -13.05
CA THR A 297 -25.22 -38.10 -14.03
C THR A 297 -25.04 -36.60 -14.27
N ALA A 298 -25.52 -36.07 -15.40
CA ALA A 298 -25.46 -34.63 -15.68
C ALA A 298 -26.12 -33.79 -14.56
N GLU A 299 -27.22 -34.29 -14.00
CA GLU A 299 -27.93 -33.68 -12.88
C GLU A 299 -27.08 -33.65 -11.59
N SER A 300 -26.30 -34.71 -11.33
CA SER A 300 -25.40 -34.76 -10.17
C SER A 300 -24.23 -33.76 -10.26
N LEU A 301 -23.81 -33.38 -11.47
CA LEU A 301 -22.82 -32.30 -11.67
C LEU A 301 -23.40 -30.91 -11.38
N GLU A 302 -24.71 -30.73 -11.60
CA GLU A 302 -25.40 -29.45 -11.36
C GLU A 302 -25.99 -29.33 -9.94
N ALA A 303 -26.16 -30.46 -9.24
CA ALA A 303 -26.58 -30.57 -7.83
C ALA A 303 -25.50 -30.05 -6.88
N GLY A 304 -25.17 -28.77 -7.02
CA GLY A 304 -24.20 -28.05 -6.20
C GLY A 304 -24.85 -27.36 -5.01
N ASP A 305 -24.06 -27.24 -3.95
CA ASP A 305 -24.35 -26.56 -2.68
C ASP A 305 -25.19 -25.27 -2.82
N ASN A 306 -26.13 -25.03 -1.90
CA ASN A 306 -27.00 -23.83 -1.86
C ASN A 306 -26.26 -22.54 -1.47
N ASN A 307 -24.92 -22.58 -1.43
CA ASN A 307 -24.09 -21.46 -1.05
C ASN A 307 -24.15 -20.35 -2.10
N GLN A 308 -24.50 -19.14 -1.64
CA GLN A 308 -24.62 -17.96 -2.50
C GLN A 308 -23.30 -17.57 -3.18
N PHE A 309 -22.16 -17.88 -2.55
CA PHE A 309 -20.82 -17.55 -3.05
C PHE A 309 -19.88 -18.75 -2.96
N CYS A 310 -19.06 -18.95 -3.99
CA CYS A 310 -17.87 -19.78 -3.92
C CYS A 310 -16.86 -19.12 -2.98
N TRP A 311 -16.63 -19.77 -1.83
CA TRP A 311 -15.74 -19.27 -0.79
C TRP A 311 -14.31 -19.03 -1.30
N ARG A 312 -13.77 -19.94 -2.12
CA ARG A 312 -12.40 -19.84 -2.67
C ARG A 312 -12.24 -18.53 -3.46
N ASN A 313 -13.19 -18.24 -4.35
CA ASN A 313 -13.16 -17.08 -5.22
C ASN A 313 -13.39 -15.79 -4.44
N LEU A 314 -14.35 -15.79 -3.53
CA LEU A 314 -14.61 -14.64 -2.66
C LEU A 314 -13.40 -14.31 -1.78
N PHE A 315 -12.76 -15.32 -1.17
CA PHE A 315 -11.56 -15.16 -0.36
C PHE A 315 -10.39 -14.60 -1.19
N SER A 316 -10.17 -15.14 -2.39
CA SER A 316 -9.18 -14.63 -3.35
C SER A 316 -9.41 -13.15 -3.69
N CYS A 317 -10.64 -12.78 -4.06
CA CYS A 317 -11.01 -11.39 -4.35
C CYS A 317 -10.72 -10.47 -3.16
N ILE A 318 -11.11 -10.86 -1.95
CA ILE A 318 -10.86 -10.08 -0.73
C ILE A 318 -9.35 -9.93 -0.50
N ASN A 319 -8.56 -10.99 -0.67
CA ASN A 319 -7.11 -10.91 -0.47
C ASN A 319 -6.43 -10.02 -1.50
N LEU A 320 -6.79 -10.11 -2.78
CA LEU A 320 -6.25 -9.24 -3.83
C LEU A 320 -6.57 -7.77 -3.55
N LEU A 321 -7.79 -7.45 -3.10
CA LEU A 321 -8.15 -6.09 -2.68
C LEU A 321 -7.34 -5.63 -1.46
N ARG A 322 -7.04 -6.53 -0.52
CA ARG A 322 -6.21 -6.24 0.66
C ARG A 322 -4.75 -6.00 0.30
N ILE A 323 -4.20 -6.78 -0.62
CA ILE A 323 -2.86 -6.58 -1.18
C ILE A 323 -2.82 -5.20 -1.83
N LEU A 324 -3.77 -4.89 -2.71
CA LEU A 324 -3.84 -3.59 -3.37
C LEU A 324 -3.90 -2.42 -2.37
N ASN A 325 -4.76 -2.53 -1.35
CA ASN A 325 -4.82 -1.55 -0.26
C ASN A 325 -3.48 -1.39 0.47
N LYS A 326 -2.73 -2.47 0.70
CA LYS A 326 -1.42 -2.40 1.35
C LYS A 326 -0.38 -1.72 0.46
N LEU A 327 -0.40 -1.99 -0.85
CA LEU A 327 0.54 -1.41 -1.80
C LEU A 327 0.33 0.09 -1.99
N THR A 328 -0.92 0.57 -2.02
CA THR A 328 -1.24 1.97 -2.38
C THR A 328 -1.48 2.90 -1.19
N LYS A 329 -1.74 2.35 0.01
CA LYS A 329 -2.03 3.15 1.20
C LYS A 329 -0.89 4.12 1.52
N TRP A 330 -1.19 5.42 1.49
CA TRP A 330 -0.24 6.52 1.72
C TRP A 330 0.92 6.57 0.73
N LYS A 331 0.73 6.03 -0.47
CA LYS A 331 1.69 6.12 -1.57
C LYS A 331 1.01 6.83 -2.72
N HIS A 332 1.31 8.13 -2.87
CA HIS A 332 0.68 8.97 -3.88
C HIS A 332 1.00 8.44 -5.29
N SER A 333 2.27 8.15 -5.59
CA SER A 333 2.70 7.54 -6.86
C SER A 333 1.87 6.30 -7.24
N ARG A 334 1.77 5.32 -6.32
CA ARG A 334 1.04 4.07 -6.55
C ARG A 334 -0.48 4.26 -6.60
N THR A 335 -1.01 5.28 -5.91
CA THR A 335 -2.43 5.64 -6.02
C THR A 335 -2.72 6.29 -7.37
N MET A 336 -1.83 7.14 -7.89
CA MET A 336 -1.97 7.71 -9.23
C MET A 336 -2.01 6.62 -10.30
N MET A 337 -1.22 5.55 -10.16
CA MET A 337 -1.34 4.37 -11.05
C MET A 337 -2.77 3.81 -11.08
N LEU A 338 -3.48 3.80 -9.94
CA LEU A 338 -4.89 3.38 -9.91
C LEU A 338 -5.82 4.38 -10.60
N VAL A 339 -5.53 5.68 -10.53
CA VAL A 339 -6.39 6.73 -11.09
C VAL A 339 -6.29 6.78 -12.61
N PHE A 340 -5.07 6.67 -13.15
CA PHE A 340 -4.82 6.67 -14.60
C PHE A 340 -5.32 5.40 -15.29
N GLN A 341 -5.34 4.28 -14.58
CA GLN A 341 -5.98 3.08 -15.06
C GLN A 341 -7.50 3.12 -14.74
N PRO A 342 -8.38 2.45 -15.49
CA PRO A 342 -9.82 2.47 -15.23
C PRO A 342 -10.24 1.65 -13.99
N PHE A 343 -9.47 1.70 -12.88
CA PHE A 343 -9.79 1.01 -11.63
C PHE A 343 -11.09 1.52 -11.00
N ALA A 344 -11.33 2.83 -10.97
CA ALA A 344 -12.52 3.38 -10.33
C ALA A 344 -13.84 2.77 -10.85
N PRO A 345 -14.11 2.70 -12.17
CA PRO A 345 -15.31 2.02 -12.68
C PRO A 345 -15.31 0.51 -12.41
N ILE A 346 -14.15 -0.16 -12.47
CA ILE A 346 -14.03 -1.60 -12.17
C ILE A 346 -14.37 -1.89 -10.70
N LEU A 347 -13.84 -1.11 -9.78
CA LEU A 347 -14.12 -1.17 -8.34
C LEU A 347 -15.59 -0.85 -8.05
N LYS A 348 -16.18 0.14 -8.73
CA LYS A 348 -17.63 0.41 -8.62
C LYS A 348 -18.48 -0.79 -9.03
N ARG A 349 -18.09 -1.55 -10.07
CA ARG A 349 -18.79 -2.79 -10.43
C ARG A 349 -18.65 -3.84 -9.32
N ALA A 350 -17.47 -3.97 -8.73
CA ALA A 350 -17.22 -4.89 -7.62
C ALA A 350 -18.04 -4.55 -6.35
N LEU A 351 -18.46 -3.30 -6.13
CA LEU A 351 -19.36 -2.94 -5.02
C LEU A 351 -20.75 -3.59 -5.09
N LYS A 352 -21.18 -4.06 -6.26
CA LYS A 352 -22.45 -4.79 -6.41
C LYS A 352 -22.47 -6.10 -5.62
N VAL A 353 -21.30 -6.67 -5.32
CA VAL A 353 -21.17 -7.83 -4.44
C VAL A 353 -21.60 -7.42 -3.03
N LYS A 354 -22.70 -7.99 -2.53
CA LYS A 354 -23.26 -7.71 -1.20
C LYS A 354 -22.52 -8.46 -0.09
N GLN A 355 -21.18 -8.40 -0.09
CA GLN A 355 -20.35 -8.99 0.94
C GLN A 355 -19.56 -7.90 1.67
N ALA A 356 -19.74 -7.81 2.99
CA ALA A 356 -19.30 -6.65 3.79
C ALA A 356 -17.79 -6.40 3.72
N MET A 357 -16.98 -7.45 3.76
CA MET A 357 -15.51 -7.35 3.77
C MET A 357 -14.96 -6.89 2.43
N MET A 358 -15.49 -7.42 1.33
CA MET A 358 -15.17 -7.04 -0.03
C MET A 358 -15.54 -5.58 -0.27
N GLN A 359 -16.78 -5.19 0.07
CA GLN A 359 -17.22 -3.80 -0.04
C GLN A 359 -16.32 -2.85 0.75
N LEU A 360 -15.94 -3.21 1.98
CA LEU A 360 -15.06 -2.37 2.80
C LEU A 360 -13.71 -2.10 2.13
N TYR A 361 -13.04 -3.13 1.58
CA TYR A 361 -11.74 -2.95 0.93
C TYR A 361 -11.84 -2.23 -0.42
N VAL A 362 -12.94 -2.42 -1.15
CA VAL A 362 -13.23 -1.64 -2.36
C VAL A 362 -13.43 -0.16 -2.01
N LEU A 363 -14.25 0.16 -1.00
CA LEU A 363 -14.50 1.54 -0.56
C LEU A 363 -13.23 2.22 -0.03
N LYS A 364 -12.34 1.49 0.65
CA LYS A 364 -11.04 2.02 1.06
C LYS A 364 -10.17 2.43 -0.14
N LEU A 365 -10.14 1.65 -1.20
CA LEU A 365 -9.39 1.99 -2.42
C LEU A 365 -10.00 3.20 -3.14
N LEU A 366 -11.34 3.24 -3.24
CA LEU A 366 -12.04 4.38 -3.83
C LEU A 366 -11.80 5.66 -3.03
N LYS A 367 -11.79 5.59 -1.68
CA LYS A 367 -11.51 6.71 -0.78
C LYS A 367 -10.16 7.39 -1.09
N VAL A 368 -9.09 6.62 -1.33
CA VAL A 368 -7.77 7.23 -1.62
C VAL A 368 -7.74 7.86 -3.03
N GLN A 369 -8.52 7.33 -3.97
CA GLN A 369 -8.59 7.86 -5.34
C GLN A 369 -9.44 9.15 -5.46
N THR A 370 -10.40 9.39 -4.56
CA THR A 370 -11.33 10.53 -4.69
C THR A 370 -10.64 11.90 -4.71
N LYS A 371 -9.45 12.01 -4.12
CA LYS A 371 -8.62 13.21 -4.12
C LYS A 371 -8.12 13.60 -5.53
N TYR A 372 -7.99 12.61 -6.41
CA TYR A 372 -7.47 12.75 -7.77
C TYR A 372 -8.55 12.70 -8.85
N LEU A 373 -9.71 12.09 -8.56
CA LEU A 373 -10.83 11.97 -9.51
C LEU A 373 -11.62 13.28 -9.69
N GLY A 374 -11.41 14.27 -8.83
CA GLY A 374 -11.99 15.59 -8.97
C GLY A 374 -13.43 15.77 -8.48
N ARG A 375 -13.90 17.03 -8.54
CA ARG A 375 -15.22 17.43 -8.02
C ARG A 375 -16.39 16.87 -8.83
N GLN A 376 -16.29 16.85 -10.17
CA GLN A 376 -17.35 16.34 -11.05
C GLN A 376 -17.62 14.86 -10.80
N TRP A 377 -16.57 14.04 -10.67
CA TRP A 377 -16.71 12.62 -10.34
C TRP A 377 -17.41 12.42 -9.00
N ARG A 378 -17.05 13.19 -7.96
CA ARG A 378 -17.74 13.08 -6.65
C ARG A 378 -19.23 13.41 -6.75
N LYS A 379 -19.61 14.44 -7.50
CA LYS A 379 -21.02 14.83 -7.72
C LYS A 379 -21.81 13.69 -8.37
N SER A 380 -21.28 13.07 -9.43
CA SER A 380 -21.94 11.95 -10.12
C SER A 380 -21.88 10.62 -9.35
N ASN A 381 -21.01 10.52 -8.34
CA ASN A 381 -20.80 9.32 -7.53
C ASN A 381 -21.23 9.48 -6.07
N MET A 382 -22.23 10.32 -5.79
CA MET A 382 -22.64 10.64 -4.42
C MET A 382 -22.98 9.40 -3.58
N LYS A 383 -23.64 8.38 -4.17
CA LYS A 383 -23.91 7.10 -3.47
C LYS A 383 -22.63 6.42 -2.98
N THR A 384 -21.57 6.45 -3.78
CA THR A 384 -20.24 5.93 -3.41
C THR A 384 -19.61 6.79 -2.30
N MET A 385 -19.69 8.12 -2.42
CA MET A 385 -19.20 9.05 -1.41
C MET A 385 -19.87 8.81 -0.04
N SER A 386 -21.20 8.69 -0.02
CA SER A 386 -21.97 8.38 1.19
C SER A 386 -21.60 7.01 1.76
N ALA A 387 -21.40 5.99 0.91
CA ALA A 387 -20.96 4.67 1.35
C ALA A 387 -19.55 4.70 1.97
N ILE A 388 -18.62 5.47 1.41
CA ILE A 388 -17.30 5.72 2.00
C ILE A 388 -17.47 6.40 3.36
N TYR A 389 -18.31 7.43 3.44
CA TYR A 389 -18.55 8.17 4.68
C TYR A 389 -19.09 7.27 5.80
N GLN A 390 -20.04 6.38 5.49
CA GLN A 390 -20.68 5.50 6.45
C GLN A 390 -19.82 4.29 6.86
N LYS A 391 -19.12 3.65 5.91
CA LYS A 391 -18.50 2.33 6.10
C LYS A 391 -16.99 2.38 6.30
N VAL A 392 -16.33 3.45 5.88
CA VAL A 392 -14.86 3.59 5.99
C VAL A 392 -14.53 4.53 7.13
N ARG A 393 -13.64 4.09 8.01
CA ARG A 393 -13.14 4.90 9.11
C ARG A 393 -12.42 6.17 8.60
N HIS A 394 -12.75 7.31 9.21
CA HIS A 394 -12.10 8.61 8.97
C HIS A 394 -11.06 8.95 10.03
N ARG A 395 -10.11 9.81 9.65
CA ARG A 395 -9.13 10.46 10.53
C ARG A 395 -9.41 11.95 10.56
N LEU A 396 -8.92 12.64 11.58
CA LEU A 396 -9.14 14.08 11.75
C LEU A 396 -8.51 14.90 10.61
N ASN A 397 -7.37 14.44 10.08
CA ASN A 397 -6.65 15.09 8.99
C ASN A 397 -6.96 14.48 7.61
N ASP A 398 -8.06 13.72 7.48
CA ASP A 398 -8.41 13.08 6.19
C ASP A 398 -9.00 14.13 5.22
N ASP A 399 -8.26 14.49 4.17
CA ASP A 399 -8.66 15.47 3.15
C ASP A 399 -9.34 14.83 1.92
N TRP A 400 -9.56 13.52 1.89
CA TRP A 400 -10.03 12.75 0.71
C TRP A 400 -11.25 13.32 -0.03
N ALA A 401 -12.19 13.94 0.68
CA ALA A 401 -13.43 14.49 0.11
C ALA A 401 -13.29 15.92 -0.45
N TYR A 402 -12.21 16.62 -0.10
CA TYR A 402 -11.99 18.04 -0.42
C TYR A 402 -10.65 18.30 -1.15
N GLY A 403 -9.72 17.35 -1.09
CA GLY A 403 -8.52 17.33 -1.92
C GLY A 403 -8.91 17.33 -3.39
N ASN A 404 -8.27 18.21 -4.16
CA ASN A 404 -8.50 18.40 -5.58
C ASN A 404 -7.12 18.57 -6.19
N ASP A 405 -6.41 17.46 -6.32
CA ASP A 405 -5.08 17.43 -6.91
C ASP A 405 -5.22 16.89 -8.34
N LEU A 406 -6.01 17.62 -9.14
CA LEU A 406 -6.33 17.26 -10.53
C LEU A 406 -5.09 17.29 -11.42
N ASP A 407 -4.16 18.20 -11.12
CA ASP A 407 -2.92 18.40 -11.87
C ASP A 407 -1.80 17.46 -11.41
N ALA A 408 -2.06 16.57 -10.44
CA ALA A 408 -1.08 15.59 -10.01
C ALA A 408 -0.79 14.59 -11.13
N ARG A 409 0.47 14.42 -11.48
CA ARG A 409 0.94 13.51 -12.53
C ARG A 409 1.71 12.35 -11.90
N PRO A 410 1.79 11.18 -12.57
CA PRO A 410 2.44 10.00 -12.00
C PRO A 410 3.90 10.21 -11.61
N TRP A 411 4.62 11.04 -12.38
CA TRP A 411 6.03 11.35 -12.20
C TRP A 411 6.31 12.38 -11.10
N ASP A 412 5.31 13.15 -10.66
CA ASP A 412 5.49 14.14 -9.59
C ASP A 412 5.88 13.47 -8.25
N PHE A 413 5.58 12.18 -8.09
CA PHE A 413 5.90 11.39 -6.90
C PHE A 413 7.09 10.43 -7.09
N GLN A 414 7.83 10.55 -8.20
CA GLN A 414 8.97 9.67 -8.47
C GLN A 414 10.12 9.88 -7.49
N ALA A 415 10.32 11.12 -7.03
CA ALA A 415 11.30 11.45 -6.00
C ALA A 415 11.02 10.71 -4.67
N GLU A 416 9.76 10.64 -4.24
CA GLU A 416 9.37 9.92 -3.02
C GLU A 416 9.68 8.41 -3.11
N GLU A 417 9.38 7.77 -4.24
CA GLU A 417 9.69 6.35 -4.45
C GLU A 417 11.20 6.09 -4.56
N CYS A 418 11.97 7.01 -5.15
CA CYS A 418 13.43 6.94 -5.19
C CYS A 418 14.05 7.10 -3.79
N ALA A 419 13.59 8.06 -3.00
CA ALA A 419 14.05 8.24 -1.61
C ALA A 419 13.72 7.03 -0.74
N LEU A 420 12.53 6.45 -0.91
CA LEU A 420 12.14 5.22 -0.24
C LEU A 420 13.04 4.05 -0.63
N ARG A 421 13.34 3.89 -1.93
CA ARG A 421 14.24 2.83 -2.42
C ARG A 421 15.63 2.97 -1.78
N ALA A 422 16.20 4.18 -1.77
CA ALA A 422 17.50 4.43 -1.15
C ALA A 422 17.50 4.11 0.36
N SER A 423 16.40 4.41 1.06
CA SER A 423 16.26 4.07 2.49
C SER A 423 16.24 2.56 2.72
N ILE A 424 15.54 1.82 1.85
CA ILE A 424 15.47 0.36 1.92
C ILE A 424 16.83 -0.28 1.61
N GLU A 425 17.53 0.21 0.59
CA GLU A 425 18.86 -0.27 0.24
C GLU A 425 19.84 -0.07 1.40
N ARG A 426 19.86 1.13 2.00
CA ARG A 426 20.69 1.41 3.19
C ARG A 426 20.38 0.47 4.36
N PHE A 427 19.09 0.28 4.67
CA PHE A 427 18.66 -0.66 5.70
C PHE A 427 19.15 -2.09 5.42
N ASN A 428 18.96 -2.57 4.19
CA ASN A 428 19.34 -3.92 3.82
C ASN A 428 20.85 -4.13 3.82
N SER A 429 21.61 -3.17 3.27
CA SER A 429 23.08 -3.20 3.30
C SER A 429 23.58 -3.19 4.73
N ARG A 430 23.06 -2.31 5.59
CA ARG A 430 23.49 -2.22 7.00
C ARG A 430 23.20 -3.52 7.78
N ARG A 431 22.03 -4.12 7.58
CA ARG A 431 21.55 -5.23 8.42
C ARG A 431 21.93 -6.62 7.92
N TYR A 432 21.98 -6.83 6.60
CA TYR A 432 22.17 -8.17 6.02
C TYR A 432 23.47 -8.32 5.25
N ASP A 433 24.12 -7.23 4.85
CA ASP A 433 25.38 -7.32 4.12
C ASP A 433 26.55 -7.49 5.08
N ARG A 434 26.96 -8.74 5.28
CA ARG A 434 28.14 -9.09 6.09
C ARG A 434 29.46 -8.73 5.41
N SER A 435 29.45 -8.38 4.12
CA SER A 435 30.66 -8.03 3.36
C SER A 435 31.14 -6.59 3.60
N HIS A 436 30.30 -5.76 4.24
CA HIS A 436 30.59 -4.35 4.51
C HIS A 436 30.87 -4.07 6.00
N SER A 437 31.53 -5.00 6.69
CA SER A 437 32.36 -4.57 7.81
C SER A 437 33.53 -3.80 7.19
N ASN A 438 33.37 -2.49 6.98
CA ASN A 438 34.43 -1.67 6.42
C ASN A 438 35.64 -1.83 7.34
N PRO A 439 36.81 -2.26 6.86
CA PRO A 439 37.97 -2.48 7.72
C PRO A 439 38.38 -1.20 8.47
N ASP A 440 38.08 -0.02 7.91
CA ASP A 440 38.25 1.29 8.55
C ASP A 440 37.34 1.52 9.78
N PHE A 441 36.33 0.66 9.98
CA PHE A 441 35.35 0.74 11.07
C PHE A 441 35.46 -0.42 12.07
N LEU A 442 36.51 -1.24 11.97
CA LEU A 442 36.86 -2.18 13.03
C LEU A 442 37.49 -1.41 14.22
N PRO A 443 37.35 -1.88 15.46
CA PRO A 443 38.07 -1.31 16.59
C PRO A 443 39.57 -1.28 16.27
N VAL A 444 40.17 -0.10 16.27
CA VAL A 444 41.62 0.05 16.06
C VAL A 444 42.32 -0.60 17.25
N ASP A 445 43.30 -1.47 16.96
CA ASP A 445 44.15 -2.05 17.99
C ASP A 445 45.04 -0.96 18.58
N ASN A 446 44.66 -0.46 19.76
CA ASN A 446 45.40 0.56 20.47
C ASN A 446 46.58 0.00 21.30
N CYS A 447 46.86 -1.31 21.22
CA CYS A 447 47.97 -1.93 21.91
C CYS A 447 49.27 -1.82 21.09
N LEU A 448 50.16 -0.92 21.50
CA LEU A 448 51.48 -0.73 20.89
C LEU A 448 52.26 -2.04 20.70
N GLN A 449 52.19 -2.96 21.67
CA GLN A 449 52.90 -4.23 21.61
C GLN A 449 52.35 -5.18 20.53
N SER A 450 51.04 -5.09 20.26
CA SER A 450 50.36 -5.88 19.24
C SER A 450 50.67 -5.33 17.84
N VAL A 451 50.59 -4.00 17.68
CA VAL A 451 50.91 -3.30 16.42
C VAL A 451 52.38 -3.49 16.02
N LEU A 452 53.33 -3.34 16.96
CA LEU A 452 54.76 -3.56 16.71
C LEU A 452 55.12 -5.05 16.52
N GLY A 453 54.24 -5.95 16.96
CA GLY A 453 54.40 -7.40 16.78
C GLY A 453 53.88 -7.92 15.44
N GLN A 454 53.11 -7.12 14.69
CA GLN A 454 52.65 -7.51 13.36
C GLN A 454 53.80 -7.50 12.35
N ARG A 455 54.01 -8.63 11.68
CA ARG A 455 54.91 -8.71 10.52
C ARG A 455 54.19 -8.13 9.30
N VAL A 456 54.60 -6.94 8.88
CA VAL A 456 54.17 -6.35 7.61
C VAL A 456 55.10 -6.86 6.51
N GLU A 457 54.56 -7.57 5.53
CA GLU A 457 55.31 -7.97 4.34
C GLU A 457 55.47 -6.74 3.42
N LEU A 458 56.69 -6.22 3.35
CA LEU A 458 57.01 -5.09 2.47
C LEU A 458 57.22 -5.59 1.04
N PRO A 459 56.72 -4.89 0.01
CA PRO A 459 56.96 -5.24 -1.39
C PRO A 459 58.46 -5.38 -1.68
N GLU A 460 58.86 -6.37 -2.50
CA GLU A 460 60.27 -6.63 -2.82
C GLU A 460 60.97 -5.38 -3.39
N ASP A 461 60.29 -4.62 -4.24
CA ASP A 461 60.79 -3.36 -4.82
C ASP A 461 61.08 -2.29 -3.76
N PHE A 462 60.30 -2.27 -2.67
CA PHE A 462 60.52 -1.35 -1.56
C PHE A 462 61.72 -1.79 -0.72
N GLN A 463 61.90 -3.09 -0.50
CA GLN A 463 63.05 -3.63 0.22
C GLN A 463 64.37 -3.32 -0.50
N VAL A 464 64.39 -3.43 -1.84
CA VAL A 464 65.56 -3.12 -2.66
C VAL A 464 65.90 -1.63 -2.69
N ASN A 465 64.89 -0.76 -2.63
CA ASN A 465 65.06 0.70 -2.71
C ASN A 465 64.94 1.40 -1.34
N TYR A 466 65.00 0.65 -0.24
CA TYR A 466 64.75 1.15 1.10
C TYR A 466 65.71 2.28 1.50
N ASP A 467 67.00 2.12 1.20
CA ASP A 467 68.03 3.11 1.51
C ASP A 467 67.79 4.43 0.77
N LEU A 468 67.37 4.35 -0.50
CA LEU A 468 67.06 5.52 -1.33
C LEU A 468 65.80 6.26 -0.83
N TRP A 469 64.82 5.50 -0.33
CA TRP A 469 63.62 6.05 0.29
C TRP A 469 63.95 6.76 1.61
N LEU A 470 64.79 6.18 2.47
CA LEU A 470 65.25 6.80 3.71
C LEU A 470 65.94 8.14 3.44
N GLU A 471 66.84 8.20 2.46
CA GLU A 471 67.50 9.45 2.09
C GLU A 471 66.51 10.52 1.59
N ARG A 472 65.54 10.15 0.73
CA ARG A 472 64.59 11.13 0.14
C ARG A 472 63.46 11.56 1.06
N GLU A 473 62.92 10.66 1.86
CA GLU A 473 61.68 10.91 2.61
C GLU A 473 61.92 11.14 4.10
N VAL A 474 63.00 10.60 4.67
CA VAL A 474 63.28 10.71 6.12
C VAL A 474 64.42 11.68 6.40
N PHE A 475 65.56 11.54 5.73
CA PHE A 475 66.75 12.36 6.04
C PHE A 475 66.78 13.71 5.34
N SER A 476 66.31 13.81 4.10
CA SER A 476 66.34 15.08 3.35
C SER A 476 65.11 15.96 3.54
N ARG A 477 64.03 15.44 4.16
CA ARG A 477 62.87 16.25 4.51
C ARG A 477 63.02 16.80 5.93
N PRO A 478 63.02 18.14 6.12
CA PRO A 478 63.00 18.71 7.46
C PRO A 478 61.65 18.36 8.13
N ILE A 479 61.72 17.61 9.23
CA ILE A 479 60.53 17.25 10.00
C ILE A 479 60.05 18.49 10.75
N SER A 480 58.86 18.99 10.38
CA SER A 480 58.16 20.05 11.11
C SER A 480 57.55 19.47 12.38
N TRP A 481 58.34 19.41 13.46
CA TRP A 481 57.88 18.90 14.75
C TRP A 481 56.72 19.72 15.35
N GLU A 482 56.53 20.96 14.90
CA GLU A 482 55.47 21.85 15.36
C GLU A 482 54.08 21.45 14.87
N GLU A 483 53.97 20.79 13.71
CA GLU A 483 52.67 20.33 13.17
C GLU A 483 52.20 19.01 13.80
N LEU A 484 53.08 18.28 14.51
CA LEU A 484 52.77 16.99 15.13
C LEU A 484 52.13 17.11 16.52
N LEU A 485 52.09 18.32 17.08
CA LEU A 485 51.57 18.63 18.43
C LEU A 485 50.26 19.46 18.42
N GLN A 486 49.70 19.74 17.23
CA GLN A 486 48.33 20.26 17.06
C GLN A 486 47.36 19.12 16.80
#